data_AF-A0A0B4S0K4-F1
#
_entry.id   AF-A0A0B4S0K4-F1
#
_cell.length_a   1.000
_cell.length_b   1.000
_cell.length_c   1.000
_cell.angle_alpha   90.00
_cell.angle_beta   90.00
_cell.angle_gamma   90.00
#
_symmetry.space_group_name_H-M   'P 1'
#
loop_
_entity.id
_entity.type
_entity.pdbx_description
1 polymer ?
#
loop_
_entity_poly.entity_id
_entity_poly.type
_entity_poly.pdbx_seq_one_letter_code
_entity_poly.pdbx_strand_id
1 'polypeptide(L)'
;MKKKILALVFTCILLAGCSNSQKEKELQTKVEQLEEKNKELEDTIKKLEESQKKYERLSKINKYVEDFTAKYTKSTMFAVATFNDETNSFNIQLLEQAASDVSRMIGYKNNGKVNKNVLDLWETEITGTAIEASNNLKNINVTVKILQPLDKTKTIVEVKDGNVIKDIMK
;
A
#
# COMPACT_ATOMS: atom_id res chain seq x y z
N MET A 1 -3.83 -8.87 35.98
CA MET A 1 -4.39 -10.10 36.55
C MET A 1 -3.42 -11.29 36.50
N LYS A 2 -2.67 -11.51 35.40
CA LYS A 2 -1.69 -12.61 35.25
C LYS A 2 -0.65 -12.73 36.40
N LYS A 3 0.00 -11.64 36.82
CA LYS A 3 1.01 -11.65 37.92
C LYS A 3 0.47 -12.06 39.30
N LYS A 4 -0.83 -11.82 39.57
CA LYS A 4 -1.45 -12.15 40.87
C LYS A 4 -1.80 -13.64 40.96
N ILE A 5 -2.15 -14.27 39.84
CA ILE A 5 -2.43 -15.72 39.78
C ILE A 5 -1.14 -16.51 39.94
N LEU A 6 -0.06 -16.10 39.27
CA LEU A 6 1.25 -16.74 39.40
C LEU A 6 1.78 -16.66 40.85
N ALA A 7 1.65 -15.50 41.48
CA ALA A 7 2.03 -15.32 42.89
C ALA A 7 1.19 -16.19 43.85
N LEU A 8 -0.13 -16.29 43.61
CA LEU A 8 -1.04 -17.09 44.45
C LEU A 8 -0.74 -18.59 44.36
N VAL A 9 -0.48 -19.10 43.15
CA VAL A 9 -0.07 -20.49 42.91
C VAL A 9 1.26 -20.79 43.59
N PHE A 10 2.24 -19.87 43.52
CA PHE A 10 3.53 -20.02 44.21
C PHE A 10 3.37 -20.09 45.74
N THR A 11 2.52 -19.25 46.35
CA THR A 11 2.28 -19.27 47.81
C THR A 11 1.55 -20.53 48.29
N CYS A 12 0.69 -21.13 47.48
CA CYS A 12 -0.03 -22.35 47.85
C CYS A 12 0.86 -23.60 47.82
N ILE A 13 1.92 -23.61 47.00
CA ILE A 13 2.81 -24.76 46.85
C ILE A 13 3.87 -24.80 47.96
N LEU A 14 4.39 -23.63 48.38
CA LEU A 14 5.41 -23.54 49.44
C LEU A 14 4.94 -23.94 50.84
N LEU A 15 3.63 -23.94 51.12
CA LEU A 15 3.06 -24.26 52.43
C LEU A 15 2.81 -25.77 52.66
N ALA A 16 3.01 -26.61 51.64
CA ALA A 16 2.70 -28.06 51.70
C ALA A 16 3.93 -28.95 51.38
N GLY A 17 4.90 -29.00 52.31
CA GLY A 17 5.71 -30.20 52.55
C GLY A 17 7.05 -30.37 51.80
N CYS A 18 8.11 -30.62 52.57
CA CYS A 18 9.48 -30.96 52.12
C CYS A 18 9.64 -32.31 51.36
N SER A 19 8.57 -32.93 50.83
CA SER A 19 8.64 -34.19 50.06
C SER A 19 8.31 -34.04 48.56
N ASN A 20 7.91 -32.85 48.12
CA ASN A 20 7.32 -32.63 46.79
C ASN A 20 8.19 -31.77 45.84
N SER A 21 9.44 -31.45 46.24
CA SER A 21 10.31 -30.48 45.56
C SER A 21 10.67 -30.85 44.12
N GLN A 22 10.76 -32.14 43.80
CA GLN A 22 11.09 -32.60 42.45
C GLN A 22 9.90 -32.44 41.49
N LYS A 23 8.68 -32.73 41.98
CA LYS A 23 7.45 -32.55 41.21
C LYS A 23 7.10 -31.08 41.03
N GLU A 24 7.40 -30.25 42.03
CA GLU A 24 7.28 -28.79 41.96
C GLU A 24 8.24 -28.19 40.92
N LYS A 25 9.52 -28.58 40.93
CA LYS A 25 10.50 -28.18 39.89
C LYS A 25 10.05 -28.57 38.48
N GLU A 26 9.53 -29.78 38.30
CA GLU A 26 9.02 -30.25 37.01
C GLU A 26 7.80 -29.43 36.53
N LEU A 27 6.88 -29.10 37.43
CA LEU A 27 5.74 -28.25 37.12
C LEU A 27 6.18 -26.83 36.77
N GLN A 28 7.15 -26.28 37.50
CA GLN A 28 7.70 -24.96 37.23
C GLN A 28 8.35 -24.91 35.84
N THR A 29 9.15 -25.90 35.47
CA THR A 29 9.73 -26.00 34.12
C THR A 29 8.65 -26.12 33.04
N LYS A 30 7.58 -26.89 33.26
CA LYS A 30 6.47 -26.98 32.29
C LYS A 30 5.74 -25.64 32.15
N VAL A 31 5.54 -24.90 33.23
CA VAL A 31 4.94 -23.56 33.20
C VAL A 31 5.82 -22.61 32.40
N GLU A 32 7.13 -22.58 32.66
CA GLU A 32 8.08 -21.73 31.93
C GLU A 32 8.08 -22.05 30.42
N GLN A 33 8.08 -23.34 30.04
CA GLN A 33 7.99 -23.76 28.64
C GLN A 33 6.66 -23.36 27.97
N LEU A 34 5.56 -23.43 28.71
CA LEU A 34 4.25 -23.01 28.20
C LEU A 34 4.16 -21.49 28.05
N GLU A 35 4.76 -20.73 28.97
CA GLU A 35 4.85 -19.28 28.87
C GLU A 35 5.68 -18.85 27.66
N GLU A 36 6.81 -19.51 27.41
CA GLU A 36 7.64 -19.29 26.23
C GLU A 36 6.89 -19.59 24.93
N LYS A 37 6.28 -20.77 24.82
CA LYS A 37 5.46 -21.14 23.64
C LYS A 37 4.28 -20.21 23.42
N ASN A 38 3.61 -19.75 24.48
CA ASN A 38 2.52 -18.79 24.36
C ASN A 38 3.01 -17.46 23.79
N LYS A 39 4.18 -16.97 24.21
CA LYS A 39 4.77 -15.75 23.68
C LYS A 39 5.12 -15.90 22.19
N GLU A 40 5.71 -17.02 21.80
CA GLU A 40 6.01 -17.31 20.39
C GLU A 40 4.74 -17.37 19.51
N LEU A 41 3.67 -17.97 20.03
CA LEU A 41 2.38 -18.02 19.34
C LEU A 41 1.74 -16.63 19.20
N GLU A 42 1.78 -15.79 20.24
CA GLU A 42 1.31 -14.40 20.18
C GLU A 42 2.06 -13.60 19.10
N ASP A 43 3.40 -13.74 19.04
CA ASP A 43 4.22 -13.09 18.01
C ASP A 43 3.92 -13.62 16.59
N THR A 44 3.64 -14.92 16.46
CA THR A 44 3.31 -15.56 15.18
C THR A 44 1.95 -15.09 14.66
N ILE A 45 0.94 -15.02 15.52
CA ILE A 45 -0.40 -14.51 15.18
C ILE A 45 -0.30 -13.06 14.68
N LYS A 46 0.46 -12.21 15.37
CA LYS A 46 0.65 -10.81 14.95
C LYS A 46 1.25 -10.70 13.54
N LYS A 47 2.30 -11.48 13.24
CA LYS A 47 2.92 -11.51 11.90
C LYS A 47 1.95 -11.99 10.81
N LEU A 48 1.11 -12.98 11.13
CA LEU A 48 0.10 -13.48 10.20
C LEU A 48 -0.99 -12.44 9.93
N GLU A 49 -1.47 -11.73 10.95
CA GLU A 49 -2.44 -10.64 10.80
C GLU A 49 -1.90 -9.50 9.92
N GLU A 50 -0.64 -9.10 10.12
CA GLU A 50 0.04 -8.11 9.29
C GLU A 50 0.18 -8.58 7.84
N SER A 51 0.55 -9.85 7.64
CA SER A 51 0.67 -10.46 6.31
C SER A 51 -0.68 -10.55 5.59
N GLN A 52 -1.75 -10.92 6.29
CA GLN A 52 -3.10 -10.96 5.75
C GLN A 52 -3.56 -9.57 5.30
N LYS A 53 -3.37 -8.54 6.14
CA LYS A 53 -3.69 -7.15 5.78
C LYS A 53 -2.92 -6.69 4.54
N LYS A 54 -1.62 -7.04 4.44
CA LYS A 54 -0.81 -6.74 3.24
C LYS A 54 -1.36 -7.44 2.01
N TYR A 55 -1.73 -8.72 2.12
CA TYR A 55 -2.28 -9.51 1.01
C TYR A 55 -3.61 -8.92 0.50
N GLU A 56 -4.55 -8.64 1.39
CA GLU A 56 -5.86 -8.05 1.03
C GLU A 56 -5.69 -6.68 0.35
N ARG A 57 -4.74 -5.87 0.84
CA ARG A 57 -4.39 -4.59 0.23
C ARG A 57 -3.89 -4.77 -1.21
N LEU A 58 -2.90 -5.64 -1.41
CA LEU A 58 -2.28 -5.89 -2.72
C LEU A 58 -3.27 -6.49 -3.72
N SER A 59 -4.15 -7.39 -3.26
CA SER A 59 -5.19 -7.98 -4.10
C SER A 59 -6.14 -6.91 -4.67
N LYS A 60 -6.59 -5.96 -3.85
CA LYS A 60 -7.43 -4.83 -4.30
C LYS A 60 -6.73 -3.95 -5.33
N ILE A 61 -5.44 -3.65 -5.09
CA ILE A 61 -4.65 -2.83 -6.01
C ILE A 61 -4.46 -3.55 -7.35
N ASN A 62 -4.06 -4.82 -7.34
CA ASN A 62 -3.81 -5.59 -8.55
C ASN A 62 -5.09 -5.73 -9.39
N LYS A 63 -6.23 -5.99 -8.75
CA LYS A 63 -7.52 -5.97 -9.43
C LYS A 63 -7.79 -4.62 -10.10
N TYR A 64 -7.54 -3.52 -9.41
CA TYR A 64 -7.72 -2.19 -9.99
C TYR A 64 -6.73 -1.88 -11.13
N VAL A 65 -5.49 -2.40 -11.07
CA VAL A 65 -4.53 -2.32 -12.19
C VAL A 65 -5.08 -3.03 -13.43
N GLU A 66 -5.65 -4.22 -13.28
CA GLU A 66 -6.26 -4.99 -14.37
C GLU A 66 -7.48 -4.25 -14.95
N ASP A 67 -8.41 -3.81 -14.09
CA ASP A 67 -9.63 -3.11 -14.49
C ASP A 67 -9.30 -1.77 -15.21
N PHE A 68 -8.37 -0.99 -14.66
CA PHE A 68 -7.89 0.25 -15.27
C PHE A 68 -7.25 -0.03 -16.64
N THR A 69 -6.33 -0.99 -16.69
CA THR A 69 -5.62 -1.33 -17.94
C THR A 69 -6.61 -1.81 -19.00
N ALA A 70 -7.58 -2.64 -18.65
CA ALA A 70 -8.62 -3.08 -19.57
C ALA A 70 -9.48 -1.92 -20.10
N LYS A 71 -9.91 -0.99 -19.23
CA LYS A 71 -10.67 0.21 -19.60
C LYS A 71 -9.89 1.08 -20.58
N TYR A 72 -8.65 1.43 -20.25
CA TYR A 72 -7.88 2.44 -20.99
C TYR A 72 -7.10 1.89 -22.19
N THR A 73 -6.90 0.57 -22.30
CA THR A 73 -6.32 -0.03 -23.53
C THR A 73 -7.37 -0.32 -24.59
N LYS A 74 -8.53 -0.87 -24.21
CA LYS A 74 -9.55 -1.32 -25.17
C LYS A 74 -10.44 -0.20 -25.69
N SER A 75 -10.84 0.72 -24.80
CA SER A 75 -11.82 1.75 -25.16
C SER A 75 -11.18 3.01 -25.73
N THR A 76 -10.02 3.40 -25.22
CA THR A 76 -9.42 4.71 -25.52
C THR A 76 -7.98 4.65 -26.02
N MET A 77 -7.32 3.48 -25.97
CA MET A 77 -5.88 3.34 -26.27
C MET A 77 -5.01 4.42 -25.59
N PHE A 78 -5.38 4.79 -24.37
CA PHE A 78 -4.84 5.93 -23.67
C PHE A 78 -3.66 5.55 -22.77
N ALA A 79 -3.83 4.55 -21.90
CA ALA A 79 -2.85 4.24 -20.87
C ALA A 79 -2.94 2.80 -20.37
N VAL A 80 -1.87 2.37 -19.70
CA VAL A 80 -1.78 1.15 -18.90
C VAL A 80 -1.39 1.51 -17.47
N ALA A 81 -1.75 0.68 -16.51
CA ALA A 81 -1.36 0.85 -15.12
C ALA A 81 -0.35 -0.21 -14.66
N THR A 82 0.50 0.15 -13.71
CA THR A 82 1.32 -0.78 -12.92
C THR A 82 1.32 -0.36 -11.46
N PHE A 83 1.61 -1.29 -10.55
CA PHE A 83 1.80 -0.98 -9.14
C PHE A 83 3.25 -1.25 -8.72
N ASN A 84 3.82 -0.32 -7.96
CA ASN A 84 5.15 -0.45 -7.35
C ASN A 84 4.99 -0.49 -5.82
N ASP A 85 5.23 -1.67 -5.21
CA ASP A 85 5.07 -1.89 -3.76
C ASP A 85 6.11 -1.12 -2.94
N GLU A 86 7.34 -0.96 -3.45
CA GLU A 86 8.43 -0.25 -2.75
C GLU A 86 8.11 1.21 -2.48
N THR A 87 7.49 1.87 -3.46
CA THR A 87 7.10 3.29 -3.39
C THR A 87 5.62 3.48 -3.09
N ASN A 88 4.87 2.39 -2.94
CA ASN A 88 3.42 2.36 -2.79
C ASN A 88 2.69 3.22 -3.84
N SER A 89 3.10 3.10 -5.10
CA SER A 89 2.63 3.94 -6.20
C SER A 89 1.87 3.16 -7.26
N PHE A 90 0.74 3.72 -7.70
CA PHE A 90 -0.01 3.29 -8.87
C PHE A 90 0.40 4.18 -10.04
N ASN A 91 1.15 3.60 -10.97
CA ASN A 91 1.77 4.31 -12.08
C ASN A 91 0.93 4.12 -13.33
N ILE A 92 0.47 5.23 -13.90
CA ILE A 92 -0.23 5.31 -15.17
C ILE A 92 0.81 5.67 -16.23
N GLN A 93 0.99 4.79 -17.20
CA GLN A 93 1.86 5.00 -18.34
C GLN A 93 1.01 5.21 -19.59
N LEU A 94 1.18 6.35 -20.24
CA LEU A 94 0.51 6.64 -21.50
C LEU A 94 0.98 5.71 -22.61
N LEU A 95 0.05 5.29 -23.47
CA LEU A 95 0.32 4.53 -24.68
C LEU A 95 0.81 5.45 -25.81
N GLU A 96 1.44 4.87 -26.84
CA GLU A 96 2.25 5.59 -27.83
C GLU A 96 1.59 6.87 -28.39
N GLN A 97 0.32 6.80 -28.78
CA GLN A 97 -0.40 7.96 -29.31
C GLN A 97 -0.57 9.06 -28.25
N ALA A 98 -1.14 8.73 -27.09
CA ALA A 98 -1.34 9.68 -25.99
C ALA A 98 0.01 10.21 -25.45
N ALA A 99 1.03 9.36 -25.41
CA ALA A 99 2.39 9.70 -25.01
C ALA A 99 3.02 10.73 -25.97
N SER A 100 2.86 10.55 -27.28
CA SER A 100 3.32 11.48 -28.32
C SER A 100 2.62 12.83 -28.20
N ASP A 101 1.29 12.82 -28.07
CA ASP A 101 0.48 14.03 -27.98
C ASP A 101 0.81 14.83 -26.70
N VAL A 102 0.87 14.17 -25.54
CA VAL A 102 1.26 14.81 -24.28
C VAL A 102 2.70 15.33 -24.31
N SER A 103 3.63 14.61 -24.94
CA SER A 103 5.01 15.09 -25.09
C SER A 103 5.10 16.39 -25.90
N ARG A 104 4.35 16.47 -27.01
CA ARG A 104 4.26 17.69 -27.82
C ARG A 104 3.64 18.82 -27.03
N MET A 105 2.57 18.55 -26.28
CA MET A 105 1.89 19.55 -25.46
C MET A 105 2.82 20.14 -24.39
N ILE A 106 3.58 19.30 -23.68
CA ILE A 106 4.60 19.76 -22.72
C ILE A 106 5.65 20.63 -23.43
N GLY A 107 6.14 20.21 -24.60
CA GLY A 107 7.09 20.99 -25.39
C GLY A 107 6.53 22.34 -25.85
N TYR A 108 5.28 22.39 -26.29
CA TYR A 108 4.64 23.63 -26.72
C TYR A 108 4.36 24.58 -25.56
N LYS A 109 3.95 24.06 -24.40
CA LYS A 109 3.80 24.85 -23.17
C LYS A 109 5.12 25.52 -22.81
N ASN A 110 6.21 24.74 -22.74
CA ASN A 110 7.54 25.26 -22.38
C ASN A 110 8.06 26.32 -23.36
N ASN A 111 7.64 26.25 -24.62
CA ASN A 111 8.03 27.19 -25.67
C ASN A 111 7.03 28.36 -25.87
N GLY A 112 5.93 28.40 -25.11
CA GLY A 112 4.89 29.44 -25.25
C GLY A 112 4.08 29.38 -26.55
N LYS A 113 4.02 28.22 -27.22
CA LYS A 113 3.46 28.05 -28.59
C LYS A 113 2.12 27.31 -28.65
N VAL A 114 1.43 27.12 -27.53
CA VAL A 114 0.22 26.28 -27.47
C VAL A 114 -1.05 27.10 -27.33
N ASN A 115 -2.12 26.66 -28.02
CA ASN A 115 -3.45 27.19 -27.81
C ASN A 115 -3.94 26.81 -26.40
N LYS A 116 -4.33 27.82 -25.61
CA LYS A 116 -4.80 27.63 -24.23
C LYS A 116 -5.93 26.61 -24.11
N ASN A 117 -6.92 26.64 -25.01
CA ASN A 117 -8.06 25.73 -24.95
C ASN A 117 -7.64 24.26 -25.14
N VAL A 118 -6.62 24.01 -25.96
CA VAL A 118 -6.10 22.65 -26.18
C VAL A 118 -5.29 22.19 -24.96
N LEU A 119 -4.53 23.09 -24.35
CA LEU A 119 -3.81 22.81 -23.10
C LEU A 119 -4.76 22.47 -21.96
N ASP A 120 -5.81 23.27 -21.77
CA ASP A 120 -6.79 23.09 -20.69
C ASP A 120 -7.53 21.74 -20.81
N LEU A 121 -7.83 21.29 -22.04
CA LEU A 121 -8.44 19.97 -22.29
C LEU A 121 -7.50 18.83 -21.92
N TRP A 122 -6.23 18.89 -22.33
CA TRP A 122 -5.24 17.87 -22.01
C TRP A 122 -4.90 17.83 -20.52
N GLU A 123 -4.78 19.00 -19.88
CA GLU A 123 -4.61 19.10 -18.43
C GLU A 123 -5.80 18.44 -17.72
N THR A 124 -7.03 18.72 -18.15
CA THR A 124 -8.24 18.14 -17.57
C THR A 124 -8.28 16.62 -17.73
N GLU A 125 -7.96 16.08 -18.91
CA GLU A 125 -7.96 14.63 -19.17
C GLU A 125 -6.89 13.91 -18.33
N ILE A 126 -5.67 14.44 -18.31
CA ILE A 126 -4.53 13.86 -17.60
C ILE A 126 -4.77 13.94 -16.09
N THR A 127 -5.00 15.13 -15.56
CA THR A 127 -5.20 15.34 -14.12
C THR A 127 -6.50 14.69 -13.65
N GLY A 128 -7.56 14.73 -14.45
CA GLY A 128 -8.83 14.06 -14.19
C GLY A 128 -8.70 12.54 -14.07
N THR A 129 -7.96 11.90 -14.99
CA THR A 129 -7.71 10.45 -14.92
C THR A 129 -6.96 10.08 -13.64
N ALA A 130 -5.95 10.86 -13.26
CA ALA A 130 -5.21 10.61 -12.02
C ALA A 130 -6.07 10.79 -10.77
N ILE A 131 -6.97 11.78 -10.76
CA ILE A 131 -7.94 12.02 -9.66
C ILE A 131 -8.95 10.88 -9.58
N GLU A 132 -9.51 10.43 -10.70
CA GLU A 132 -10.43 9.28 -10.75
C GLU A 132 -9.75 8.05 -10.14
N ALA A 133 -8.53 7.73 -10.58
CA ALA A 133 -7.77 6.61 -10.05
C ALA A 133 -7.47 6.76 -8.55
N SER A 134 -7.10 7.96 -8.10
CA SER A 134 -6.80 8.21 -6.68
C SER A 134 -8.03 8.06 -5.80
N ASN A 135 -9.20 8.51 -6.25
CA ASN A 135 -10.45 8.35 -5.52
C ASN A 135 -10.87 6.89 -5.37
N ASN A 136 -10.66 6.06 -6.41
CA ASN A 136 -10.90 4.62 -6.35
C ASN A 136 -9.95 3.90 -5.36
N LEU A 137 -8.79 4.50 -5.06
CA LEU A 137 -7.75 3.94 -4.18
C LEU A 137 -7.60 4.69 -2.84
N LYS A 138 -8.48 5.63 -2.51
CA LYS A 138 -8.35 6.60 -1.41
C LYS A 138 -8.10 5.98 -0.02
N ASN A 139 -8.58 4.77 0.22
CA ASN A 139 -8.43 4.08 1.52
C ASN A 139 -7.26 3.09 1.55
N ILE A 140 -6.38 3.11 0.55
CA ILE A 140 -5.29 2.15 0.36
C ILE A 140 -3.91 2.85 0.55
N ASN A 141 -3.90 4.16 0.83
CA ASN A 141 -2.71 5.01 1.01
C ASN A 141 -1.76 4.99 -0.21
N VAL A 142 -2.30 4.82 -1.42
CA VAL A 142 -1.52 4.73 -2.66
C VAL A 142 -1.40 6.12 -3.29
N THR A 143 -0.19 6.44 -3.76
CA THR A 143 0.03 7.63 -4.59
C THR A 143 -0.17 7.27 -6.06
N VAL A 144 -1.06 7.97 -6.75
CA VAL A 144 -1.26 7.81 -8.19
C VAL A 144 -0.30 8.74 -8.93
N LYS A 145 0.37 8.23 -9.95
CA LYS A 145 1.37 8.95 -10.74
C LYS A 145 1.12 8.78 -12.23
N ILE A 146 1.06 9.86 -13.00
CA ILE A 146 1.15 9.80 -14.46
C ILE A 146 2.59 10.01 -14.87
N LEU A 147 3.21 8.97 -15.41
CA LEU A 147 4.63 9.00 -15.78
C LEU A 147 4.87 9.91 -16.98
N GLN A 148 6.02 10.59 -16.99
CA GLN A 148 6.40 11.40 -18.13
C GLN A 148 6.76 10.49 -19.33
N PRO A 149 6.15 10.71 -20.52
CA PRO A 149 6.33 9.85 -21.70
C PRO A 149 7.78 9.58 -22.11
N LEU A 150 8.61 10.64 -22.14
CA LEU A 150 9.99 10.57 -22.60
C LEU A 150 10.98 10.16 -21.49
N ASP A 151 10.57 10.26 -20.23
CA ASP A 151 11.40 9.94 -19.07
C ASP A 151 10.51 9.39 -17.95
N LYS A 152 10.32 8.06 -17.95
CA LYS A 152 9.42 7.38 -17.01
C LYS A 152 9.88 7.43 -15.55
N THR A 153 11.09 7.93 -15.29
CA THR A 153 11.55 8.19 -13.91
C THR A 153 10.93 9.45 -13.33
N LYS A 154 10.40 10.33 -14.20
CA LYS A 154 9.69 11.55 -13.84
C LYS A 154 8.19 11.36 -13.91
N THR A 155 7.48 12.28 -13.26
CA THR A 155 6.03 12.26 -13.15
C THR A 155 5.47 13.61 -13.56
N ILE A 156 4.42 13.57 -14.39
CA ILE A 156 3.67 14.73 -14.86
C ILE A 156 2.68 15.18 -13.79
N VAL A 157 1.88 14.22 -13.28
CA VAL A 157 0.86 14.47 -12.26
C VAL A 157 0.99 13.45 -11.13
N GLU A 158 0.98 13.94 -9.88
CA GLU A 158 0.91 13.12 -8.68
C GLU A 158 -0.37 13.46 -7.91
N VAL A 159 -1.14 12.44 -7.56
CA VAL A 159 -2.40 12.59 -6.82
C VAL A 159 -2.42 11.62 -5.64
N LYS A 160 -2.86 12.11 -4.48
CA LYS A 160 -3.09 11.29 -3.29
C LYS A 160 -4.40 11.67 -2.63
N ASP A 161 -5.18 10.66 -2.28
CA ASP A 161 -6.49 10.79 -1.63
C ASP A 161 -7.48 11.73 -2.36
N GLY A 162 -7.37 11.77 -3.69
CA GLY A 162 -8.15 12.63 -4.59
C GLY A 162 -7.60 14.06 -4.75
N ASN A 163 -6.50 14.39 -4.07
CA ASN A 163 -5.89 15.72 -4.12
C ASN A 163 -4.63 15.71 -4.98
N VAL A 164 -4.51 16.70 -5.87
CA VAL A 164 -3.32 16.90 -6.70
C VAL A 164 -2.18 17.42 -5.83
N ILE A 165 -1.09 16.67 -5.77
CA ILE A 165 0.16 17.05 -5.06
C ILE A 165 1.11 17.76 -6.02
N LYS A 166 1.15 17.30 -7.28
CA LYS A 166 2.03 17.82 -8.31
C LYS A 166 1.31 17.76 -9.65
N ASP A 167 1.45 18.83 -10.42
CA ASP A 167 0.95 18.91 -11.78
C ASP A 167 1.87 19.85 -12.57
N ILE A 168 2.65 19.30 -13.49
CA ILE A 168 3.55 20.09 -14.34
C ILE A 168 2.84 20.63 -15.59
N MET A 169 1.59 20.24 -15.84
CA MET A 169 0.77 20.73 -16.96
C MET A 169 0.15 22.09 -16.65
N LYS A 170 -0.12 22.37 -15.36
CA LYS A 170 -0.50 23.70 -14.84
C LYS A 170 0.56 24.79 -14.96
#